data_AF-A0A8T5GR39-F1
#
_entry.id   AF-A0A8T5GR39-F1
#
_cell.length_a   1.000
_cell.length_b   1.000
_cell.length_c   1.000
_cell.angle_alpha   90.00
_cell.angle_beta   90.00
_cell.angle_gamma   90.00
#
_symmetry.space_group_name_H-M   'P 1'
#
loop_
_entity.id
_entity.type
_entity.pdbx_description
1 polymer ?
#
loop_
_entity_poly.entity_id
_entity_poly.type
_entity_poly.pdbx_seq_one_letter_code
_entity_poly.pdbx_strand_id
1 'polypeptide(L)'
;MNKIKKTLYATAAAAVLFTSGYKVGEADVNNRVLGIDEIIQLDSGQRTLPFYSSFELKNLMCAKYARLAAKEIFNLDYIRDHAWNFNKNNKVTHSIDNFTSLENLIDSAGVSPGDIIGTYNPHSSYNDKLDDQGKKIEYTHLLLYFGNMNQEPLFAHFYGSETLLETIPQLKKRGLSPREVIVPKP
;
A
#
# COMPACT_ATOMS: atom_id res chain seq x y z
N MET A 1 -32.16 -34.12 48.88
CA MET A 1 -30.95 -33.32 48.51
C MET A 1 -30.55 -33.70 47.09
N ASN A 2 -30.94 -32.88 46.11
CA ASN A 2 -30.76 -33.18 44.67
C ASN A 2 -29.38 -32.73 44.18
N LYS A 3 -28.58 -33.68 43.66
CA LYS A 3 -27.30 -33.41 43.02
C LYS A 3 -27.53 -33.02 41.55
N ILE A 4 -27.36 -31.74 41.24
CA ILE A 4 -27.35 -31.20 39.88
C ILE A 4 -25.97 -31.51 39.26
N LYS A 5 -25.93 -32.34 38.21
CA LYS A 5 -24.72 -32.55 37.39
C LYS A 5 -24.58 -31.36 36.44
N LYS A 6 -23.51 -30.57 36.57
CA LYS A 6 -23.12 -29.55 35.59
C LYS A 6 -22.39 -30.23 34.43
N THR A 7 -22.98 -30.16 33.24
CA THR A 7 -22.34 -30.52 31.97
C THR A 7 -21.44 -29.36 31.55
N LEU A 8 -20.12 -29.55 31.54
CA LEU A 8 -19.19 -28.61 30.91
C LEU A 8 -19.23 -28.81 29.39
N TYR A 9 -19.57 -27.78 28.65
CA TYR A 9 -19.28 -27.70 27.22
C TYR A 9 -17.83 -27.21 27.06
N ALA A 10 -16.97 -28.10 26.59
CA ALA A 10 -15.64 -27.74 26.11
C ALA A 10 -15.77 -27.24 24.67
N THR A 11 -15.68 -25.92 24.47
CA THR A 11 -15.44 -25.34 23.15
C THR A 11 -14.02 -25.69 22.73
N ALA A 12 -13.90 -26.64 21.79
CA ALA A 12 -12.66 -26.92 21.09
C ALA A 12 -12.33 -25.72 20.18
N ALA A 13 -11.42 -24.86 20.62
CA ALA A 13 -10.74 -23.94 19.72
C ALA A 13 -9.80 -24.79 18.85
N ALA A 14 -10.14 -24.94 17.58
CA ALA A 14 -9.27 -25.55 16.59
C ALA A 14 -8.04 -24.64 16.40
N ALA A 15 -6.96 -24.97 17.09
CA ALA A 15 -5.64 -24.42 16.79
C ALA A 15 -5.21 -25.02 15.43
N VAL A 16 -5.37 -24.23 14.37
CA VAL A 16 -4.78 -24.57 13.07
C VAL A 16 -3.28 -24.31 13.19
N LEU A 17 -2.55 -25.36 13.57
CA LEU A 17 -1.10 -25.42 13.51
C LEU A 17 -0.69 -25.55 12.03
N PHE A 18 -0.42 -24.41 11.39
CA PHE A 18 0.36 -24.40 10.17
C PHE A 18 1.84 -24.54 10.53
N THR A 19 2.34 -25.77 10.40
CA THR A 19 3.78 -26.05 10.41
C THR A 19 4.36 -25.73 9.03
N SER A 20 4.77 -24.48 8.83
CA SER A 20 5.91 -24.18 7.94
C SER A 20 6.84 -23.25 8.70
N GLY A 21 8.04 -23.72 9.00
CA GLY A 21 9.01 -22.98 9.80
C GLY A 21 9.31 -21.62 9.22
N TYR A 22 8.82 -20.58 9.88
CA TYR A 22 9.32 -19.21 9.74
C TYR A 22 9.96 -18.82 11.06
N LYS A 23 11.29 -18.70 11.04
CA LYS A 23 12.01 -18.04 12.12
C LYS A 23 11.69 -16.56 12.02
N VAL A 24 10.95 -16.04 13.00
CA VAL A 24 10.86 -14.61 13.26
C VAL A 24 12.19 -14.22 13.90
N GLY A 25 13.09 -13.68 13.10
CA GLY A 25 14.41 -13.22 13.51
C GLY A 25 15.01 -12.38 12.40
N GLU A 26 15.08 -11.08 12.64
CA GLU A 26 15.51 -10.01 11.72
C GLU A 26 14.58 -9.83 10.51
N ALA A 27 14.09 -8.60 10.34
CA ALA A 27 13.28 -8.20 9.20
C ALA A 27 14.11 -8.34 7.93
N ASP A 28 14.03 -9.49 7.28
CA ASP A 28 14.54 -9.71 5.94
C ASP A 28 13.58 -9.04 4.95
N VAL A 29 13.70 -7.71 4.84
CA VAL A 29 12.94 -6.89 3.89
C VAL A 29 13.50 -7.03 2.48
N ASN A 30 14.36 -8.00 2.17
CA ASN A 30 14.98 -8.12 0.85
C ASN A 30 13.96 -8.51 -0.24
N ASN A 31 13.36 -7.52 -0.91
CA ASN A 31 12.65 -7.64 -2.19
C ASN A 31 11.79 -8.91 -2.34
N ARG A 32 10.97 -9.21 -1.34
CA ARG A 32 10.15 -10.42 -1.36
C ARG A 32 9.01 -10.24 -2.36
N VAL A 33 8.95 -11.10 -3.38
CA VAL A 33 7.75 -11.30 -4.20
C VAL A 33 6.74 -12.02 -3.30
N LEU A 34 5.71 -11.29 -2.88
CA LEU A 34 4.70 -11.82 -1.96
C LEU A 34 3.74 -12.74 -2.72
N GLY A 35 3.37 -13.85 -2.08
CA GLY A 35 2.45 -14.85 -2.61
C GLY A 35 0.98 -14.46 -2.45
N ILE A 36 0.08 -15.40 -2.73
CA ILE A 36 -1.38 -15.24 -2.53
C ILE A 36 -1.70 -14.81 -1.08
N ASP A 37 -2.39 -13.67 -0.95
CA ASP A 37 -2.94 -13.06 0.29
C ASP A 37 -2.05 -13.18 1.53
N GLU A 38 -0.92 -12.47 1.53
CA GLU A 38 -0.01 -12.44 2.68
C GLU A 38 -0.58 -11.57 3.82
N ILE A 39 -0.63 -12.13 5.03
CA ILE A 39 -0.98 -11.40 6.25
C ILE A 39 0.26 -10.68 6.75
N ILE A 40 0.18 -9.35 6.77
CA ILE A 40 1.23 -8.45 7.26
C ILE A 40 0.86 -8.01 8.67
N GLN A 41 1.81 -8.13 9.61
CA GLN A 41 1.64 -7.56 10.94
C GLN A 41 2.10 -6.11 10.96
N LEU A 42 1.20 -5.20 11.30
CA LEU A 42 1.48 -3.76 11.44
C LEU A 42 1.39 -3.36 12.90
N ASP A 43 1.91 -2.17 13.21
CA ASP A 43 1.84 -1.57 14.55
C ASP A 43 0.37 -1.33 14.98
N SER A 44 -0.52 -1.16 14.00
CA SER A 44 -1.97 -0.97 14.20
C SER A 44 -2.79 -2.26 14.16
N GLY A 45 -2.14 -3.42 14.02
CA GLY A 45 -2.77 -4.74 13.87
C GLY A 45 -2.46 -5.39 12.53
N GLN A 46 -3.12 -6.50 12.23
CA GLN A 46 -2.83 -7.27 11.02
C GLN A 46 -3.68 -6.83 9.82
N ARG A 47 -3.10 -6.89 8.62
CA ARG A 47 -3.80 -6.65 7.35
C ARG A 47 -3.34 -7.64 6.29
N THR A 48 -4.28 -8.05 5.43
CA THR A 48 -3.94 -8.83 4.24
C THR A 48 -3.55 -7.90 3.11
N LEU A 49 -2.41 -8.18 2.47
CA LEU A 49 -2.02 -7.49 1.24
C LEU A 49 -2.71 -8.17 0.04
N PRO A 50 -3.59 -7.47 -0.69
CA PRO A 50 -4.29 -8.08 -1.80
C PRO A 50 -3.35 -8.28 -3.00
N PHE A 51 -3.40 -9.47 -3.57
CA PHE A 51 -2.66 -9.79 -4.78
C PHE A 51 -3.61 -9.82 -5.98
N TYR A 52 -3.29 -9.04 -7.02
CA TYR A 52 -4.00 -9.08 -8.29
C TYR A 52 -3.05 -9.56 -9.39
N SER A 53 -3.56 -10.43 -10.26
CA SER A 53 -2.80 -10.88 -11.42
C SER A 53 -2.55 -9.72 -12.40
N SER A 54 -1.47 -9.81 -13.18
CA SER A 54 -1.22 -8.88 -14.27
C SER A 54 -2.37 -8.84 -15.28
N PHE A 55 -3.11 -9.95 -15.44
CA PHE A 55 -4.32 -10.02 -16.26
C PHE A 55 -5.44 -9.11 -15.72
N GLU A 56 -5.62 -9.09 -14.40
CA GLU A 56 -6.59 -8.21 -13.74
C GLU A 56 -6.13 -6.74 -13.82
N LEU A 57 -4.83 -6.48 -13.81
CA LEU A 57 -4.26 -5.14 -13.81
C LEU A 57 -3.91 -4.55 -15.19
N LYS A 58 -4.19 -5.28 -16.29
CA LYS A 58 -3.80 -4.97 -17.70
C LYS A 58 -3.77 -3.49 -18.12
N ASN A 59 -4.65 -2.66 -17.58
CA ASN A 59 -4.68 -1.21 -17.82
C ASN A 59 -4.48 -0.46 -16.50
N LEU A 60 -3.75 0.65 -16.56
CA LEU A 60 -3.53 1.56 -15.42
C LEU A 60 -2.81 0.86 -14.25
N MET A 61 -1.95 -0.13 -14.53
CA MET A 61 -1.42 -1.11 -13.56
C MET A 61 -1.25 -0.62 -12.11
N CYS A 62 -0.35 0.34 -11.87
CA CYS A 62 -0.10 0.87 -10.53
C CYS A 62 -1.29 1.63 -9.94
N ALA A 63 -2.00 2.43 -10.75
CA ALA A 63 -3.15 3.19 -10.29
C ALA A 63 -4.39 2.33 -10.04
N LYS A 64 -4.60 1.30 -10.86
CA LYS A 64 -5.65 0.30 -10.67
C LYS A 64 -5.37 -0.51 -9.41
N TYR A 65 -4.13 -0.98 -9.22
CA TYR A 65 -3.73 -1.67 -8.00
C TYR A 65 -3.98 -0.81 -6.76
N ALA A 66 -3.42 0.41 -6.71
CA ALA A 66 -3.50 1.27 -5.53
C ALA A 66 -4.95 1.55 -5.14
N ARG A 67 -5.83 1.78 -6.12
CA ARG A 67 -7.25 2.02 -5.90
C ARG A 67 -8.01 0.78 -5.42
N LEU A 68 -7.77 -0.39 -6.04
CA LEU A 68 -8.44 -1.63 -5.61
C LEU A 68 -8.01 -2.01 -4.20
N ALA A 69 -6.71 -1.96 -3.92
CA ALA A 69 -6.17 -2.22 -2.60
C ALA A 69 -6.70 -1.21 -1.57
N ALA A 70 -6.77 0.09 -1.90
CA ALA A 70 -7.36 1.10 -1.03
C ALA A 70 -8.83 0.80 -0.69
N LYS A 71 -9.61 0.37 -1.69
CA LYS A 71 -11.01 0.00 -1.49
C LYS A 71 -11.17 -1.24 -0.63
N GLU A 72 -10.35 -2.26 -0.87
CA GLU A 72 -10.44 -3.55 -0.20
C GLU A 72 -9.98 -3.48 1.26
N ILE A 73 -8.85 -2.82 1.52
CA ILE A 73 -8.24 -2.76 2.85
C ILE A 73 -8.86 -1.64 3.71
N PHE A 74 -9.17 -0.50 3.10
CA PHE A 74 -9.52 0.73 3.83
C PHE A 74 -10.93 1.24 3.53
N ASN A 75 -11.68 0.59 2.64
CA ASN A 75 -12.98 1.06 2.14
C ASN A 75 -12.93 2.48 1.54
N LEU A 76 -11.78 2.90 1.00
CA LEU A 76 -11.60 4.19 0.35
C LEU A 76 -11.80 4.06 -1.16
N ASP A 77 -12.72 4.85 -1.72
CA ASP A 77 -13.05 4.79 -3.15
C ASP A 77 -12.44 5.98 -3.89
N TYR A 78 -11.32 5.74 -4.58
CA TYR A 78 -10.67 6.75 -5.41
C TYR A 78 -11.30 6.80 -6.80
N ILE A 79 -11.27 7.96 -7.44
CA ILE A 79 -11.70 8.08 -8.83
C ILE A 79 -10.65 7.46 -9.75
N ARG A 80 -11.10 6.60 -10.68
CA ARG A 80 -10.26 5.89 -11.63
C ARG A 80 -9.58 6.86 -12.59
N ASP A 81 -8.25 6.75 -12.71
CA ASP A 81 -7.48 7.45 -13.73
C ASP A 81 -6.08 6.82 -13.95
N HIS A 82 -5.33 7.35 -14.92
CA HIS A 82 -3.88 7.20 -15.02
C HIS A 82 -3.18 7.82 -13.83
N ALA A 83 -1.99 7.29 -13.49
CA ALA A 83 -1.18 7.83 -12.40
C ALA A 83 -1.00 9.35 -12.56
N TRP A 84 -0.53 9.79 -13.73
CA TRP A 84 -0.22 11.19 -13.98
C TRP A 84 -1.41 12.18 -14.00
N ASN A 85 -2.66 11.68 -14.03
CA ASN A 85 -3.87 12.51 -13.92
C ASN A 85 -4.59 12.30 -12.58
N PHE A 86 -4.10 11.40 -11.73
CA PHE A 86 -4.81 10.94 -10.53
C PHE A 86 -5.15 12.09 -9.56
N ASN A 87 -4.27 13.10 -9.48
CA ASN A 87 -4.45 14.30 -8.67
C ASN A 87 -5.53 15.27 -9.18
N LYS A 88 -5.93 15.19 -10.47
CA LYS A 88 -7.00 16.02 -11.04
C LYS A 88 -8.35 15.50 -10.61
N ASN A 89 -8.46 14.18 -10.55
CA ASN A 89 -9.70 13.49 -10.25
C ASN A 89 -9.85 13.13 -8.78
N ASN A 90 -8.78 13.15 -7.99
CA ASN A 90 -8.80 12.99 -6.53
C ASN A 90 -8.37 14.29 -5.82
N LYS A 91 -8.24 14.29 -4.49
CA LYS A 91 -7.86 15.47 -3.72
C LYS A 91 -6.40 15.37 -3.29
N VAL A 92 -5.57 16.33 -3.70
CA VAL A 92 -4.22 16.50 -3.13
C VAL A 92 -4.36 17.16 -1.75
N THR A 93 -3.78 16.56 -0.73
CA THR A 93 -3.71 17.14 0.62
C THR A 93 -2.36 17.78 0.89
N HIS A 94 -1.29 17.21 0.34
CA HIS A 94 0.08 17.69 0.53
C HIS A 94 0.90 17.53 -0.75
N SER A 95 1.77 18.51 -1.01
CA SER A 95 2.87 18.40 -1.97
C SER A 95 4.16 18.07 -1.23
N ILE A 96 5.01 17.26 -1.84
CA ILE A 96 6.30 16.81 -1.31
C ILE A 96 7.39 17.48 -2.15
N ASP A 97 8.24 18.25 -1.48
CA ASP A 97 9.26 19.10 -2.10
C ASP A 97 10.56 19.08 -1.29
N ASN A 98 11.46 20.04 -1.53
CA ASN A 98 12.75 20.12 -0.84
C ASN A 98 12.64 20.48 0.65
N PHE A 99 11.48 20.98 1.10
CA PHE A 99 11.25 21.41 2.49
C PHE A 99 10.35 20.44 3.24
N THR A 100 9.58 19.63 2.52
CA THR A 100 8.61 18.69 3.08
C THR A 100 8.90 17.28 2.57
N SER A 101 9.48 16.44 3.43
CA SER A 101 9.70 15.02 3.12
C SER A 101 8.47 14.17 3.43
N LEU A 102 8.38 12.99 2.81
CA LEU A 102 7.32 12.03 3.09
C LEU A 102 7.39 11.53 4.53
N GLU A 103 8.60 11.31 5.04
CA GLU A 103 8.88 10.95 6.43
C GLU A 103 8.25 11.97 7.40
N ASN A 104 8.51 13.26 7.19
CA ASN A 104 7.96 14.33 8.04
C ASN A 104 6.43 14.37 7.98
N LEU A 105 5.82 14.12 6.82
CA LEU A 105 4.37 14.09 6.68
C LEU A 105 3.75 12.90 7.41
N ILE A 106 4.41 11.73 7.42
CA ILE A 106 3.96 10.56 8.17
C ILE A 106 4.06 10.82 9.68
N ASP A 107 5.20 11.35 10.14
CA ASP A 107 5.45 11.63 11.55
C ASP A 107 4.50 12.70 12.12
N SER A 108 4.11 13.68 11.30
CA SER A 108 3.17 14.74 11.66
C SER A 108 1.70 14.39 11.44
N ALA A 109 1.38 13.14 11.12
CA ALA A 109 0.04 12.64 10.81
C ALA A 109 -0.64 13.33 9.59
N GLY A 110 0.16 13.91 8.69
CA GLY A 110 -0.30 14.42 7.39
C GLY A 110 -0.58 13.33 6.36
N VAL A 111 -0.20 12.07 6.64
CA VAL A 111 -0.51 10.88 5.83
C VAL A 111 -1.14 9.82 6.72
N SER A 112 -2.25 9.25 6.27
CA SER A 112 -2.97 8.16 6.95
C SER A 112 -2.94 6.88 6.12
N PRO A 113 -2.93 5.69 6.76
CA PRO A 113 -3.02 4.43 6.02
C PRO A 113 -4.26 4.42 5.11
N GLY A 114 -4.06 4.09 3.83
CA GLY A 114 -5.06 4.20 2.79
C GLY A 114 -4.87 5.39 1.84
N ASP A 115 -4.05 6.37 2.22
CA ASP A 115 -3.66 7.48 1.34
C ASP A 115 -2.79 6.98 0.18
N ILE A 116 -2.96 7.57 -1.00
CA ILE A 116 -2.18 7.26 -2.19
C ILE A 116 -1.08 8.30 -2.38
N ILE A 117 0.14 7.84 -2.61
CA ILE A 117 1.31 8.70 -2.86
C ILE A 117 1.65 8.67 -4.34
N GLY A 118 1.65 9.84 -4.98
CA GLY A 118 2.17 10.02 -6.33
C GLY A 118 3.69 10.05 -6.31
N THR A 119 4.36 9.23 -7.13
CA THR A 119 5.82 9.16 -7.20
C THR A 119 6.37 9.30 -8.61
N TYR A 120 7.38 10.15 -8.73
CA TYR A 120 8.15 10.33 -9.95
C TYR A 120 9.18 9.20 -10.07
N ASN A 121 9.27 8.61 -11.27
CA ASN A 121 10.28 7.63 -11.62
C ASN A 121 11.10 8.14 -12.82
N PRO A 122 12.38 8.49 -12.67
CA PRO A 122 13.20 9.01 -13.76
C PRO A 122 13.40 8.02 -14.90
N HIS A 123 13.20 6.72 -14.66
CA HIS A 123 13.33 5.66 -15.66
C HIS A 123 12.00 5.29 -16.34
N SER A 124 10.91 6.00 -16.04
CA SER A 124 9.61 5.76 -16.67
C SER A 124 9.59 6.24 -18.11
N SER A 125 9.11 5.39 -19.02
CA SER A 125 8.83 5.76 -20.42
C SER A 125 7.68 6.75 -20.58
N TYR A 126 6.97 7.09 -19.50
CA TYR A 126 5.87 8.04 -19.50
C TYR A 126 6.30 9.47 -19.14
N ASN A 127 7.57 9.73 -18.81
CA ASN A 127 8.02 11.05 -18.33
C ASN A 127 7.81 12.22 -19.32
N ASP A 128 7.66 11.91 -20.62
CA ASP A 128 7.36 12.90 -21.67
C ASP A 128 5.87 13.01 -22.00
N LYS A 129 5.00 12.33 -21.25
CA LYS A 129 3.55 12.48 -21.40
C LYS A 129 3.11 13.85 -20.87
N LEU A 130 1.96 14.27 -21.39
CA LEU A 130 1.22 15.41 -20.88
C LEU A 130 0.01 14.90 -20.10
N ASP A 131 -0.40 15.67 -19.09
CA ASP A 131 -1.67 15.48 -18.41
C ASP A 131 -2.84 15.88 -19.34
N ASP A 132 -4.08 15.66 -18.88
CA ASP A 132 -5.28 15.97 -19.66
C ASP A 132 -5.46 17.48 -19.95
N GLN A 133 -4.63 18.35 -19.34
CA GLN A 133 -4.58 19.79 -19.61
C GLN A 133 -3.43 20.18 -20.54
N GLY A 134 -2.67 19.22 -21.07
CA GLY A 134 -1.51 19.48 -21.92
C GLY A 134 -0.27 19.95 -21.15
N LYS A 135 -0.22 19.77 -19.83
CA LYS A 135 0.95 20.13 -18.99
C LYS A 135 1.85 18.91 -18.81
N LYS A 136 3.14 19.16 -18.57
CA LYS A 136 4.08 18.09 -18.21
C LYS A 136 3.59 17.39 -16.94
N ILE A 137 3.68 16.06 -16.92
CA ILE A 137 3.25 15.26 -15.77
C ILE A 137 4.26 15.36 -14.61
N GLU A 138 3.76 15.33 -13.38
CA GLU A 138 4.59 15.46 -12.17
C GLU A 138 5.11 14.11 -11.64
N TYR A 139 4.35 13.04 -11.87
CA TYR A 139 4.67 11.70 -11.39
C TYR A 139 4.08 10.64 -12.31
N THR A 140 4.68 9.44 -12.29
CA THR A 140 4.35 8.34 -13.23
C THR A 140 3.90 7.07 -12.53
N HIS A 141 3.95 7.03 -11.21
CA HIS A 141 3.66 5.84 -10.42
C HIS A 141 2.86 6.20 -9.17
N LEU A 142 2.05 5.25 -8.66
CA LEU A 142 1.25 5.41 -7.46
C LEU A 142 1.62 4.32 -6.44
N LEU A 143 1.68 4.72 -5.17
CA LEU A 143 1.86 3.86 -4.02
C LEU A 143 0.67 4.00 -3.09
N LEU A 144 0.29 2.93 -2.38
CA LEU A 144 -0.67 2.98 -1.28
C LEU A 144 0.11 2.96 0.04
N TYR A 145 -0.05 3.97 0.89
CA TYR A 145 0.50 3.91 2.24
C TYR A 145 -0.26 2.85 3.05
N PHE A 146 0.42 1.75 3.37
CA PHE A 146 -0.18 0.56 3.94
C PHE A 146 -0.22 0.61 5.48
N GLY A 147 0.69 1.37 6.09
CA GLY A 147 0.82 1.53 7.54
C GLY A 147 2.28 1.41 7.98
N ASN A 148 2.50 1.28 9.29
CA ASN A 148 3.83 1.10 9.87
C ASN A 148 4.01 -0.32 10.39
N MET A 149 5.20 -0.88 10.22
CA MET A 149 5.63 -2.13 10.84
C MET A 149 6.95 -1.88 11.56
N ASN A 150 6.96 -2.04 12.89
CA ASN A 150 8.09 -1.68 13.74
C ASN A 150 8.53 -0.22 13.52
N GLN A 151 7.58 0.71 13.43
CA GLN A 151 7.79 2.14 13.14
C GLN A 151 8.30 2.45 11.73
N GLU A 152 8.50 1.45 10.87
CA GLU A 152 8.92 1.66 9.47
C GLU A 152 7.68 1.78 8.56
N PRO A 153 7.55 2.86 7.77
CA PRO A 153 6.42 3.03 6.87
C PRO A 153 6.50 2.08 5.67
N LEU A 154 5.40 1.38 5.40
CA LEU A 154 5.26 0.43 4.30
C LEU A 154 4.32 0.96 3.21
N PHE A 155 4.73 0.72 1.96
CA PHE A 155 4.03 1.16 0.76
C PHE A 155 3.73 -0.01 -0.15
N ALA A 156 2.45 -0.27 -0.37
CA ALA A 156 1.98 -1.31 -1.28
C ALA A 156 1.86 -0.73 -2.70
N HIS A 157 2.40 -1.41 -3.70
CA HIS A 157 2.26 -1.00 -5.10
C HIS A 157 2.47 -2.13 -6.09
N PHE A 158 2.00 -1.94 -7.32
CA PHE A 158 2.27 -2.85 -8.43
C PHE A 158 3.29 -2.24 -9.39
N TYR A 159 4.47 -2.84 -9.50
CA TYR A 159 5.59 -2.33 -10.29
C TYR A 159 6.04 -3.37 -11.32
N GLY A 160 6.01 -3.01 -12.61
CA GLY A 160 6.28 -3.96 -13.68
C GLY A 160 5.21 -5.04 -13.74
N SER A 161 5.49 -6.22 -13.18
CA SER A 161 4.59 -7.37 -13.12
C SER A 161 4.37 -7.90 -11.70
N GLU A 162 4.83 -7.17 -10.69
CA GLU A 162 4.89 -7.66 -9.31
C GLU A 162 4.13 -6.73 -8.36
N THR A 163 3.45 -7.34 -7.39
CA THR A 163 2.95 -6.65 -6.20
C THR A 163 4.07 -6.60 -5.17
N LEU A 164 4.42 -5.41 -4.72
CA LEU A 164 5.51 -5.15 -3.77
C LEU A 164 4.98 -4.41 -2.55
N LEU A 165 5.62 -4.66 -1.41
CA LEU A 165 5.45 -3.92 -0.17
C LEU A 165 6.83 -3.42 0.25
N GLU A 166 7.06 -2.11 0.09
CA GLU A 166 8.40 -1.52 0.20
C GLU A 166 8.46 -0.42 1.28
N THR A 167 9.63 -0.24 1.87
CA THR A 167 9.96 0.88 2.76
C THR A 167 10.49 2.08 1.97
N ILE A 168 10.62 3.25 2.61
CA ILE A 168 11.16 4.45 1.94
C ILE A 168 12.59 4.24 1.40
N PRO A 169 13.54 3.64 2.14
CA PRO A 169 14.86 3.31 1.59
C PRO A 169 14.81 2.45 0.31
N GLN A 170 13.86 1.50 0.24
CA GLN A 170 13.70 0.61 -0.91
C GLN A 170 13.13 1.33 -2.13
N LEU A 171 12.11 2.17 -1.91
CA LEU A 171 11.57 3.06 -2.93
C LEU A 171 12.66 3.98 -3.51
N LYS A 172 13.49 4.57 -2.63
CA LYS A 172 14.64 5.39 -3.04
C LYS A 172 15.64 4.60 -3.88
N LYS A 173 15.98 3.37 -3.49
CA LYS A 173 16.86 2.47 -4.27
C LYS A 173 16.29 2.14 -5.66
N ARG A 174 14.96 2.13 -5.79
CA ARG A 174 14.23 1.94 -7.06
C ARG A 174 14.15 3.23 -7.91
N GLY A 175 14.61 4.36 -7.39
CA GLY A 175 14.50 5.67 -8.04
C GLY A 175 13.11 6.29 -7.94
N LEU A 176 12.25 5.83 -7.03
CA LEU A 176 10.93 6.41 -6.81
C LEU A 176 11.02 7.59 -5.85
N SER A 177 10.64 8.76 -6.33
CA SER A 177 10.65 10.01 -5.57
C SER A 177 9.22 10.49 -5.33
N PRO A 178 8.72 10.48 -4.07
CA PRO A 178 7.41 11.01 -3.73
C PRO A 178 7.21 12.47 -4.14
N ARG A 179 5.98 12.81 -4.57
CA ARG A 179 5.59 14.15 -5.06
C ARG A 179 4.34 14.69 -4.40
N GLU A 180 3.34 13.85 -4.16
CA GLU A 180 2.04 14.30 -3.64
C GLU A 180 1.41 13.23 -2.77
N VAL A 181 0.67 13.67 -1.75
CA VAL A 181 -0.27 12.84 -0.97
C VAL A 181 -1.66 13.10 -1.51
N ILE A 182 -2.34 12.04 -1.91
CA ILE A 182 -3.63 12.06 -2.60
C ILE A 182 -4.64 11.24 -1.80
N VAL A 183 -5.80 11.83 -1.53
CA VAL A 183 -6.92 11.23 -0.80
C VAL A 183 -8.16 11.19 -1.72
N PRO A 184 -9.16 10.32 -1.47
CA PRO A 184 -10.35 10.30 -2.30
C PRO A 184 -11.09 11.64 -2.22
N LYS A 185 -11.75 12.05 -3.31
CA LYS A 185 -12.68 13.18 -3.25
C LYS A 185 -13.93 12.75 -2.45
N PRO A 186 -14.50 13.64 -1.62
CA PRO A 186 -15.76 13.41 -0.95
C PRO A 186 -16.93 13.25 -1.92
#